data_AF-W5XZJ3-F1
#
_entry.id   AF-W5XZJ3-F1
#
_cell.length_a   1.000
_cell.length_b   1.000
_cell.length_c   1.000
_cell.angle_alpha   90.00
_cell.angle_beta   90.00
_cell.angle_gamma   90.00
#
_symmetry.space_group_name_H-M   'P 1'
#
loop_
_entity.id
_entity.type
_entity.pdbx_description
1 polymer ?
#
loop_
_entity_poly.entity_id
_entity_poly.type
_entity_poly.pdbx_seq_one_letter_code
_entity_poly.pdbx_strand_id
1 'polypeptide(L)'
;MSTPSSAQPSSTWEKSSLPGYLDCAAEHGVVKPATISIDCISDSDEITDIEWPQWDEKTALGKGRLDGEEAQVTLLDPIESSTGELVFSDIIVNGKTLSL
;
A
#
# COMPACT_ATOMS: atom_id res chain seq x y z
N MET A 1 -1.95 44.59 12.30
CA MET A 1 -1.11 43.59 13.01
C MET A 1 -2.00 42.46 13.45
N SER A 2 -1.51 41.21 13.37
CA SER A 2 -2.15 39.94 13.80
C SER A 2 -3.19 39.41 12.78
N THR A 3 -3.05 38.24 12.15
CA THR A 3 -2.40 36.96 12.50
C THR A 3 -2.07 36.15 11.23
N PRO A 4 -0.96 35.37 11.17
CA PRO A 4 -0.84 34.29 10.20
C PRO A 4 -1.81 33.17 10.60
N SER A 5 -2.80 32.89 9.75
CA SER A 5 -3.65 31.70 9.91
C SER A 5 -2.80 30.49 9.56
N SER A 6 -2.24 29.87 10.59
CA SER A 6 -1.53 28.60 10.52
C SER A 6 -2.49 27.57 9.91
N ALA A 7 -2.22 27.13 8.68
CA ALA A 7 -2.92 25.99 8.08
C ALA A 7 -2.51 24.75 8.90
N GLN A 8 -3.39 24.36 9.82
CA GLN A 8 -3.28 23.13 10.57
C GLN A 8 -3.32 21.97 9.56
N PRO A 9 -2.38 21.00 9.58
CA PRO A 9 -2.57 19.79 8.80
C PRO A 9 -3.81 19.10 9.37
N SER A 10 -4.89 19.06 8.58
CA SER A 10 -6.08 18.31 8.92
C SER A 10 -5.72 16.83 8.89
N SER A 11 -5.33 16.28 10.04
CA SER A 11 -5.34 14.83 10.27
C SER A 11 -6.78 14.38 10.48
N THR A 12 -7.59 14.51 9.43
CA THR A 12 -8.86 13.80 9.36
C THR A 12 -8.48 12.36 9.05
N TRP A 13 -8.60 11.46 10.03
CA TRP A 13 -8.79 10.04 9.73
C TRP A 13 -10.16 9.93 9.04
N GLU A 14 -10.20 10.33 7.78
CA GLU A 14 -11.25 9.90 6.87
C GLU A 14 -11.18 8.39 6.86
N LYS A 15 -12.34 7.75 6.98
CA LYS A 15 -12.52 6.35 6.64
C LYS A 15 -12.03 6.25 5.20
N SER A 16 -10.77 5.90 5.01
CA SER A 16 -10.15 6.02 3.69
C SER A 16 -10.95 5.12 2.76
N SER A 17 -11.69 5.73 1.82
CA SER A 17 -12.23 5.03 0.65
C SER A 17 -11.12 4.52 -0.28
N LEU A 18 -9.89 4.48 0.22
CA LEU A 18 -8.72 4.04 -0.49
C LEU A 18 -8.64 2.53 -0.37
N PRO A 19 -8.30 1.84 -1.46
CA PRO A 19 -8.05 0.42 -1.43
C PRO A 19 -6.92 0.12 -0.44
N GLY A 20 -7.06 -0.96 0.32
CA GLY A 20 -5.97 -1.55 1.09
C GLY A 20 -5.10 -2.45 0.22
N TYR A 21 -3.97 -2.88 0.75
CA TYR A 21 -3.26 -4.06 0.26
C TYR A 21 -3.65 -5.25 1.13
N LEU A 22 -4.11 -6.34 0.51
CA LEU A 22 -4.39 -7.57 1.23
C LEU A 22 -3.13 -8.42 1.21
N ASP A 23 -2.37 -8.35 2.30
CA ASP A 23 -1.27 -9.27 2.53
C ASP A 23 -1.82 -10.67 2.81
N CYS A 24 -1.17 -11.73 2.32
CA CYS A 24 -1.62 -13.09 2.63
C CYS A 24 -1.50 -13.46 4.10
N ALA A 25 -0.60 -12.81 4.85
CA ALA A 25 -0.56 -12.95 6.30
C ALA A 25 -1.61 -12.06 7.01
N ALA A 26 -2.27 -11.16 6.28
CA ALA A 26 -3.28 -10.27 6.84
C ALA A 26 -4.70 -10.80 6.61
N GLU A 27 -5.52 -10.68 7.64
CA GLU A 27 -6.96 -10.99 7.56
C GLU A 27 -7.76 -9.89 6.85
N HIS A 28 -7.19 -8.69 6.73
CA HIS A 28 -7.83 -7.47 6.25
C HIS A 28 -6.88 -6.63 5.40
N GLY A 29 -7.45 -5.82 4.50
CA GLY A 29 -6.67 -4.89 3.67
C GLY A 29 -6.07 -3.76 4.50
N VAL A 30 -4.74 -3.59 4.43
CA VAL A 30 -4.03 -2.53 5.15
C VAL A 30 -3.70 -1.38 4.19
N VAL A 31 -4.05 -0.15 4.59
CA VAL A 31 -3.69 1.06 3.83
C VAL A 31 -2.28 1.50 4.24
N LYS A 32 -1.39 1.71 3.26
CA LYS A 32 0.01 2.12 3.46
C LYS A 32 0.79 1.23 4.43
N PRO A 33 0.84 -0.10 4.21
CA PRO A 33 1.61 -0.99 5.06
C PRO A 33 3.11 -0.71 4.90
N ALA A 34 3.88 -0.77 5.99
CA ALA A 34 5.33 -0.61 5.93
C ALA A 34 6.05 -1.88 5.43
N THR A 35 5.35 -3.02 5.42
CA THR A 35 5.84 -4.31 4.96
C THR A 35 4.75 -5.00 4.16
N ILE A 36 5.11 -5.62 3.03
CA ILE A 36 4.21 -6.51 2.27
C ILE A 36 4.94 -7.81 1.90
N SER A 37 4.24 -8.92 2.07
CA SER A 37 4.57 -10.24 1.55
C SER A 37 4.13 -10.30 0.09
N ILE A 38 5.05 -10.66 -0.80
CA ILE A 38 4.76 -10.81 -2.24
C ILE A 38 4.64 -12.28 -2.66
N ASP A 39 5.04 -13.21 -1.79
CA ASP A 39 4.79 -14.64 -1.93
C ASP A 39 4.06 -15.16 -0.70
N CYS A 40 2.91 -15.79 -0.94
CA CYS A 40 2.03 -16.28 0.13
C CYS A 40 2.33 -17.71 0.55
N ILE A 41 3.29 -18.33 -0.11
CA ILE A 41 3.71 -19.71 0.13
C ILE A 41 5.04 -19.73 0.88
N SER A 42 5.91 -18.73 0.67
CA SER A 42 7.21 -18.57 1.28
C SER A 42 7.35 -17.20 1.94
N ASP A 43 7.58 -17.20 3.26
CA ASP A 43 7.96 -16.04 4.07
C ASP A 43 9.25 -15.31 3.62
N SER A 44 9.96 -15.81 2.60
CA SER A 44 11.25 -15.25 2.18
C SER A 44 11.13 -13.98 1.35
N ASP A 45 10.03 -13.79 0.62
CA ASP A 45 9.86 -12.68 -0.31
C ASP A 45 8.95 -11.61 0.33
N GLU A 46 9.54 -10.82 1.21
CA GLU A 46 8.92 -9.64 1.84
C GLU A 46 9.61 -8.34 1.38
N ILE A 47 8.80 -7.33 1.09
CA ILE A 47 9.27 -5.97 0.87
C ILE A 47 9.07 -5.20 2.17
N THR A 48 10.17 -4.72 2.74
CA THR A 48 10.20 -4.01 4.02
C THR A 48 10.53 -2.54 3.84
N ASP A 49 10.40 -1.75 4.91
CA ASP A 49 10.71 -0.31 4.94
C ASP A 49 10.00 0.47 3.81
N ILE A 50 8.74 0.12 3.51
CA ILE A 50 8.01 0.71 2.39
C ILE A 50 7.55 2.12 2.74
N GLU A 51 8.01 3.08 1.95
CA GLU A 51 7.50 4.44 1.93
C GLU A 51 6.54 4.60 0.75
N TRP A 52 5.33 5.10 1.04
CA TRP A 52 4.27 5.32 0.05
C TRP A 52 4.15 6.81 -0.30
N PRO A 53 4.93 7.34 -1.27
CA PRO A 53 4.77 8.71 -1.74
C PRO A 53 3.40 8.98 -2.36
N GLN A 54 2.73 7.95 -2.89
CA GLN A 54 1.41 8.07 -3.50
C GLN A 54 0.52 6.88 -3.10
N TRP A 55 -0.72 7.18 -2.71
CA TRP A 55 -1.74 6.18 -2.42
C TRP A 55 -3.11 6.79 -2.64
N ASP A 56 -3.77 6.37 -3.71
CA ASP A 56 -5.06 6.90 -4.17
C ASP A 56 -6.04 5.76 -4.45
N GLU A 57 -7.26 6.12 -4.80
CA GLU A 57 -8.36 5.17 -5.05
C GLU A 57 -8.11 4.18 -6.21
N LYS A 58 -7.13 4.46 -7.08
CA LYS A 58 -6.80 3.63 -8.26
C LYS A 58 -5.43 2.98 -8.22
N THR A 59 -4.49 3.56 -7.49
CA THR A 59 -3.10 3.11 -7.48
C THR A 59 -2.39 3.53 -6.20
N ALA A 60 -1.44 2.71 -5.75
CA ALA A 60 -0.46 3.11 -4.76
C ALA A 60 0.95 2.91 -5.33
N LEU A 61 1.82 3.91 -5.15
CA LEU A 61 3.23 3.85 -5.52
C LEU A 61 4.05 3.88 -4.25
N GLY A 62 4.85 2.83 -4.07
CA GLY A 62 5.70 2.61 -2.91
C GLY A 62 7.15 2.38 -3.32
N LYS A 63 8.04 2.63 -2.38
CA LYS A 63 9.46 2.24 -2.46
C LYS A 63 9.84 1.54 -1.18
N GLY A 64 10.38 0.34 -1.27
CA GLY A 64 10.82 -0.43 -0.11
C GLY A 64 12.11 -1.18 -0.40
N ARG A 65 12.38 -2.21 0.38
CA ARG A 65 13.52 -3.10 0.21
C ARG A 65 13.11 -4.55 0.08
N LEU A 66 13.60 -5.22 -0.94
CA LEU A 66 13.49 -6.67 -1.15
C LEU A 66 14.90 -7.26 -1.09
N ASP A 67 15.16 -8.23 -0.22
CA ASP A 67 16.49 -8.83 0.00
C ASP A 67 17.62 -7.80 0.25
N GLY A 68 17.28 -6.64 0.81
CA GLY A 68 18.21 -5.53 1.07
C GLY A 68 18.49 -4.62 -0.15
N GLU A 69 17.93 -4.91 -1.32
CA GLU A 69 17.97 -4.07 -2.51
C GLU A 69 16.75 -3.15 -2.60
N GLU A 70 16.90 -1.96 -3.19
CA GLU A 70 15.78 -1.05 -3.40
C GLU A 70 14.77 -1.66 -4.37
N ALA A 71 13.50 -1.68 -3.97
CA ALA A 71 12.40 -2.22 -4.75
C ALA A 71 11.30 -1.18 -4.93
N GLN A 72 10.87 -0.96 -6.18
CA GLN A 72 9.71 -0.13 -6.47
C GLN A 72 8.45 -0.98 -6.46
N VAL A 73 7.46 -0.57 -5.68
CA VAL A 73 6.16 -1.24 -5.56
C VAL A 73 5.09 -0.39 -6.23
N THR A 74 4.23 -1.00 -7.01
CA THR A 74 3.07 -0.36 -7.60
C THR A 74 1.87 -1.28 -7.45
N LEU A 75 0.86 -0.80 -6.73
CA LEU A 75 -0.41 -1.48 -6.54
C LEU A 75 -1.45 -0.90 -7.50
N LEU A 76 -2.21 -1.77 -8.15
CA LEU A 76 -3.20 -1.45 -9.18
C LEU A 76 -4.42 -2.36 -9.06
N ASP A 77 -5.39 -2.12 -9.94
CA ASP A 77 -6.63 -2.88 -10.08
C ASP A 77 -7.35 -3.10 -8.73
N PRO A 78 -7.85 -2.02 -8.11
CA PRO A 78 -8.60 -2.15 -6.88
C PRO A 78 -9.93 -2.84 -7.11
N ILE A 79 -10.16 -3.93 -6.37
CA ILE A 79 -11.37 -4.75 -6.42
C ILE A 79 -12.03 -4.81 -5.04
N GLU A 80 -13.34 -5.02 -5.01
CA GLU A 80 -14.03 -5.36 -3.77
C GLU A 80 -13.82 -6.84 -3.45
N SER A 81 -13.23 -7.13 -2.29
CA SER A 81 -13.05 -8.48 -1.79
C SER A 81 -14.39 -9.12 -1.40
N SER A 82 -14.38 -10.44 -1.17
CA SER A 82 -15.55 -11.17 -0.65
C SER A 82 -16.05 -10.67 0.71
N THR A 83 -15.23 -9.92 1.47
CA THR A 83 -15.59 -9.30 2.75
C THR A 83 -16.15 -7.89 2.59
N GLY A 84 -16.23 -7.37 1.35
CA GLY A 84 -16.67 -6.01 1.04
C GLY A 84 -15.60 -4.94 1.28
N GLU A 85 -14.33 -5.33 1.35
CA GLU A 85 -13.20 -4.41 1.50
C GLU A 85 -12.60 -4.10 0.12
N LEU A 86 -12.33 -2.84 -0.17
CA LEU A 86 -11.63 -2.47 -1.39
C LEU A 86 -10.15 -2.77 -1.22
N VAL A 87 -9.59 -3.63 -2.07
CA VAL A 87 -8.18 -4.05 -2.01
C VAL A 87 -7.55 -4.03 -3.39
N PHE A 88 -6.28 -3.69 -3.48
CA PHE A 88 -5.53 -3.82 -4.74
C PHE A 88 -5.32 -5.29 -5.07
N SER A 89 -5.68 -5.69 -6.30
CA SER A 89 -5.49 -7.06 -6.77
C SER A 89 -4.16 -7.25 -7.49
N ASP A 90 -3.66 -6.22 -8.17
CA ASP A 90 -2.42 -6.29 -8.93
C ASP A 90 -1.28 -5.64 -8.16
N ILE A 91 -0.16 -6.34 -8.09
CA ILE A 91 1.09 -5.84 -7.53
C ILE A 91 2.20 -5.94 -8.59
N ILE A 92 2.93 -4.85 -8.76
CA ILE A 92 4.07 -4.76 -9.66
C ILE A 92 5.29 -4.39 -8.82
N VAL A 93 6.32 -5.23 -8.86
CA VAL A 93 7.59 -5.02 -8.14
C VAL A 93 8.70 -4.89 -9.18
N ASN A 94 9.43 -3.78 -9.16
CA ASN A 94 10.51 -3.48 -10.12
C ASN A 94 10.07 -3.63 -11.59
N GLY A 95 8.81 -3.30 -11.89
CA GLY A 95 8.22 -3.41 -13.23
C GLY A 95 7.75 -4.82 -13.61
N LYS A 96 7.88 -5.81 -12.72
CA LYS A 96 7.37 -7.17 -12.91
C LYS A 96 6.06 -7.33 -12.14
N THR A 97 4.97 -7.60 -12.86
CA THR A 97 3.70 -7.98 -12.24
C THR A 97 3.85 -9.31 -11.53
N LEU A 98 3.42 -9.37 -10.28
CA LEU A 98 3.28 -10.59 -9.50
C LEU A 98 1.78 -10.89 -9.45
N SER A 99 1.42 -12.08 -9.90
CA SER A 99 0.05 -12.58 -9.70
C SER A 99 0.01 -13.24 -8.33
N LEU A 100 -0.71 -12.61 -7.41
CA LEU A 100 -1.07 -13.16 -6.10
C LEU A 100 -2.10 -14.29 -6.28
#